data_AF-A0A1X0D8H5-F1
#
_entry.id   AF-A0A1X0D8H5-F1
#
_cell.length_a   1.000
_cell.length_b   1.000
_cell.length_c   1.000
_cell.angle_alpha   90.00
_cell.angle_beta   90.00
_cell.angle_gamma   90.00
#
_symmetry.space_group_name_H-M   'P 1'
#
loop_
_entity.id
_entity.type
_entity.pdbx_description
1 polymer ?
#
loop_
_entity_poly.entity_id
_entity_poly.type
_entity_poly.pdbx_seq_one_letter_code
_entity_poly.pdbx_strand_id
1 'polypeptide(L)'
;MPVYLGDVPLDSAAVGATAASAIYLGSTKIWPAVTFPYVIENSNVTDADVPVGATGCWVTLHGPGADGADGPQSSYSSSARTVQGGGGGGGGAAIPRFFIPASALGPTWSLTLGTPARSASDSRFVSGTITLTAGGGKGGDGGTATATGITGVTTIDGGNAASNAIDNADSTGAGAGGGKGGNSQKSSNASPTNFSGIAGGSATVIPATGVAPNGGNGAKARSSGSQTSGTMYGGGGGGGGGAYPGGGPATTSTVSSVGGDGGAGYVKVEWVTNHYWSAPDIGSWSFTPPAWAKAGDLCDVILIGGGVAGGEGSNSATGPGGNAASYVTQTITLGVQLAPNGTLSGTVGAGGTPNGSAGGATTCTQLGLSAAGATGTSAGQAGKTPTPVTVGGTTYADFGAGGDGGPSKGIFGLGNGTGAPGQRGGVLICVRGAS
;
A
#
# COMPACT_ATOMS: atom_id res chain seq x y z
N MET A 1 14.14 17.06 19.31
CA MET A 1 14.79 17.99 20.25
C MET A 1 15.74 18.89 19.45
N PRO A 2 15.73 20.21 19.66
CA PRO A 2 16.81 21.06 19.16
C PRO A 2 18.15 20.63 19.78
N VAL A 3 19.20 20.57 18.97
CA VAL A 3 20.58 20.39 19.46
C VAL A 3 21.06 21.75 19.94
N TYR A 4 21.75 21.80 21.07
CA TYR A 4 22.26 23.05 21.63
C TYR A 4 23.80 23.04 21.67
N LEU A 5 24.40 24.21 21.49
CA LEU A 5 25.80 24.49 21.82
C LEU A 5 25.79 25.35 23.08
N GLY A 6 25.97 24.71 24.24
CA GLY A 6 25.66 25.34 25.52
C GLY A 6 24.16 25.55 25.66
N ASP A 7 23.73 26.80 25.84
CA ASP A 7 22.31 27.19 25.98
C ASP A 7 21.69 27.71 24.67
N VAL A 8 22.47 27.73 23.57
CA VAL A 8 22.04 28.29 22.28
C VAL A 8 21.63 27.15 21.34
N PRO A 9 20.41 27.18 20.77
CA PRO A 9 20.00 26.17 19.79
C PRO A 9 20.87 26.24 18.53
N LEU A 10 21.17 25.08 17.98
CA LEU A 10 21.95 24.93 16.76
C LEU A 10 21.05 25.29 15.57
N ASP A 11 21.30 26.43 14.94
CA ASP A 11 20.54 26.89 13.77
C ASP A 11 21.18 26.51 12.44
N SER A 12 22.49 26.19 12.45
CA SER A 12 23.22 25.72 11.28
C SER A 12 24.46 24.93 11.69
N ALA A 13 24.91 24.04 10.81
CA ALA A 13 26.18 23.32 10.97
C ALA A 13 26.92 23.27 9.63
N ALA A 14 28.25 23.17 9.68
CA ALA A 14 29.09 23.05 8.50
C ALA A 14 30.30 22.14 8.77
N VAL A 15 30.76 21.45 7.72
CA VAL A 15 32.04 20.73 7.70
C VAL A 15 33.00 21.54 6.83
N GLY A 16 33.83 22.36 7.47
CA GLY A 16 34.64 23.36 6.77
C GLY A 16 33.76 24.43 6.12
N ALA A 17 33.91 24.63 4.81
CA ALA A 17 33.13 25.60 4.04
C ALA A 17 31.77 25.05 3.55
N THR A 18 31.48 23.77 3.78
CA THR A 18 30.25 23.12 3.27
C THR A 18 29.21 23.04 4.37
N ALA A 19 28.04 23.63 4.14
CA ALA A 19 26.90 23.49 5.06
C ALA A 19 26.50 22.02 5.19
N ALA A 20 26.38 21.55 6.43
CA ALA A 20 25.93 20.21 6.75
C ALA A 20 24.40 20.14 6.61
N SER A 21 23.90 19.12 5.92
CA SER A 21 22.45 18.87 5.79
C SER A 21 21.87 18.09 6.97
N ALA A 22 22.72 17.39 7.72
CA ALA A 22 22.34 16.67 8.92
C ALA A 22 23.56 16.42 9.82
N ILE A 23 23.32 16.26 11.13
CA ILE A 23 24.29 15.73 12.09
C ILE A 23 23.71 14.44 12.65
N TYR A 24 24.56 13.42 12.75
CA TYR A 24 24.23 12.12 13.33
C TYR A 24 25.09 11.84 14.56
N LEU A 25 24.50 11.21 15.57
CA LEU A 25 25.22 10.55 16.65
C LEU A 25 25.09 9.05 16.42
N GLY A 26 26.14 8.41 15.91
CA GLY A 26 26.02 7.05 15.36
C GLY A 26 25.13 7.06 14.11
N SER A 27 24.09 6.21 14.08
CA SER A 27 23.05 6.18 13.03
C SER A 27 21.87 7.13 13.30
N THR A 28 21.81 7.75 14.49
CA THR A 28 20.69 8.61 14.89
C THR A 28 20.87 10.03 14.40
N LYS A 29 19.94 10.54 13.58
CA LYS A 29 19.92 11.95 13.17
C LYS A 29 19.52 12.82 14.38
N ILE A 30 20.42 13.69 14.80
CA ILE A 30 20.19 14.61 15.92
C ILE A 30 19.87 16.04 15.44
N TRP A 31 20.27 16.41 14.22
CA TRP A 31 20.01 17.74 13.68
C TRP A 31 19.84 17.73 12.15
N PRO A 32 18.97 18.58 11.56
CA PRO A 32 17.92 19.36 12.23
C PRO A 32 16.91 18.45 12.94
N ALA A 33 16.10 19.01 13.85
CA ALA A 33 15.10 18.26 14.59
C ALA A 33 14.16 17.49 13.63
N VAL A 34 13.79 16.27 14.02
CA VAL A 34 12.87 15.44 13.24
C VAL A 34 11.51 16.13 13.18
N THR A 35 11.05 16.44 11.96
CA THR A 35 9.69 16.88 11.68
C THR A 35 8.84 15.67 11.32
N PHE A 36 7.68 15.54 11.94
CA PHE A 36 6.74 14.45 11.66
C PHE A 36 5.71 14.87 10.59
N PRO A 37 5.29 13.97 9.68
CA PRO A 37 5.69 12.56 9.59
C PRO A 37 7.14 12.41 9.10
N TYR A 38 7.90 11.53 9.76
CA TYR A 38 9.25 11.21 9.35
C TYR A 38 9.25 9.89 8.60
N VAL A 39 9.52 9.96 7.30
CA VAL A 39 9.37 8.84 6.36
C VAL A 39 10.74 8.35 5.93
N ILE A 40 10.94 7.04 6.02
CA ILE A 40 12.06 6.33 5.43
C ILE A 40 11.49 5.28 4.49
N GLU A 41 11.96 5.29 3.25
CA GLU A 41 11.48 4.42 2.18
C GLU A 41 12.67 3.84 1.41
N ASN A 42 12.58 2.57 1.03
CA ASN A 42 13.55 1.83 0.22
C ASN A 42 15.00 2.02 0.66
N SER A 43 15.23 2.07 1.98
CA SER A 43 16.54 2.33 2.57
C SER A 43 16.77 1.39 3.75
N ASN A 44 18.02 0.96 3.91
CA ASN A 44 18.44 0.21 5.09
C ASN A 44 18.69 1.15 6.26
N VAL A 45 18.26 0.74 7.44
CA VAL A 45 18.50 1.42 8.73
C VAL A 45 18.94 0.36 9.73
N THR A 46 20.01 0.65 10.47
CA THR A 46 20.53 -0.28 11.48
C THR A 46 20.61 0.43 12.82
N ASP A 47 19.94 -0.16 13.80
CA ASP A 47 19.95 0.21 15.22
C ASP A 47 19.80 1.71 15.46
N ALA A 48 18.92 2.36 14.69
CA ALA A 48 18.61 3.78 14.90
C ALA A 48 17.72 3.93 16.12
N ASP A 49 17.85 5.04 16.84
CA ASP A 49 16.94 5.34 17.94
C ASP A 49 15.51 5.56 17.42
N VAL A 50 14.53 5.17 18.22
CA VAL A 50 13.13 5.56 18.00
C VAL A 50 13.05 7.10 18.06
N PRO A 51 12.55 7.79 17.01
CA PRO A 51 12.50 9.25 16.99
C PRO A 51 11.74 9.81 18.19
N VAL A 52 12.40 10.68 18.96
CA VAL A 52 11.82 11.35 20.12
C VAL A 52 10.57 12.13 19.69
N GLY A 53 9.46 11.91 20.40
CA GLY A 53 8.16 12.51 20.12
C GLY A 53 7.25 11.66 19.22
N ALA A 54 7.73 10.56 18.64
CA ALA A 54 6.86 9.65 17.92
C ALA A 54 5.90 8.92 18.88
N THR A 55 4.62 8.86 18.52
CA THR A 55 3.62 7.99 19.16
C THR A 55 3.64 6.57 18.60
N GLY A 56 4.29 6.38 17.46
CA GLY A 56 4.49 5.10 16.81
C GLY A 56 4.94 5.28 15.37
N CYS A 57 4.92 4.20 14.61
CA CYS A 57 5.21 4.20 13.18
C CYS A 57 4.25 3.32 12.40
N TRP A 58 3.98 3.71 11.15
CA TRP A 58 3.40 2.80 10.17
C TRP A 58 4.52 2.06 9.48
N VAL A 59 4.41 0.74 9.38
CA VAL A 59 5.36 -0.12 8.69
C VAL A 59 4.66 -0.78 7.51
N THR A 60 5.30 -0.74 6.33
CA THR A 60 4.87 -1.45 5.12
C THR A 60 6.07 -2.19 4.56
N LEU A 61 5.95 -3.50 4.35
CA LEU A 61 7.02 -4.34 3.83
C LEU A 61 6.52 -5.19 2.66
N HIS A 62 7.31 -5.28 1.59
CA HIS A 62 7.21 -6.36 0.61
C HIS A 62 8.58 -7.01 0.43
N GLY A 63 8.59 -8.34 0.43
CA GLY A 63 9.75 -9.11 0.06
C GLY A 63 10.02 -8.99 -1.45
N PRO A 64 11.29 -9.06 -1.87
CA PRO A 64 11.64 -9.21 -3.28
C PRO A 64 11.15 -10.54 -3.86
N GLY A 65 10.95 -10.57 -5.17
CA GLY A 65 10.74 -11.83 -5.91
C GLY A 65 12.06 -12.51 -6.22
N ALA A 66 12.00 -13.83 -6.46
CA ALA A 66 13.14 -14.60 -6.91
C ALA A 66 13.37 -14.46 -8.42
N ASP A 67 14.62 -14.64 -8.83
CA ASP A 67 14.97 -14.77 -10.25
C ASP A 67 14.43 -16.09 -10.81
N GLY A 68 14.04 -16.07 -12.08
CA GLY A 68 13.78 -17.28 -12.86
C GLY A 68 15.04 -18.13 -13.00
N ALA A 69 14.86 -19.43 -13.17
CA ALA A 69 15.97 -20.32 -13.48
C ALA A 69 16.31 -20.30 -14.98
N ASP A 70 17.58 -20.55 -15.28
CA ASP A 70 18.05 -20.71 -16.65
C ASP A 70 17.48 -21.97 -17.29
N GLY A 71 17.22 -21.89 -18.60
CA GLY A 71 16.94 -23.04 -19.44
C GLY A 71 18.21 -23.85 -19.68
N PRO A 72 18.24 -25.16 -19.36
CA PRO A 72 19.41 -25.99 -19.61
C PRO A 72 19.73 -26.08 -21.11
N GLN A 73 21.02 -26.26 -21.40
CA GLN A 73 21.51 -26.60 -22.74
C GLN A 73 21.85 -28.09 -22.79
N SER A 74 21.43 -28.78 -23.87
CA SER A 74 21.77 -30.20 -24.09
C SER A 74 22.49 -30.38 -25.41
N SER A 75 23.55 -31.19 -25.42
CA SER A 75 24.23 -31.63 -26.64
C SER A 75 23.26 -32.30 -27.62
N TYR A 76 23.57 -32.21 -28.92
CA TYR A 76 22.87 -32.95 -29.96
C TYR A 76 23.00 -34.45 -29.72
N SER A 77 21.87 -35.14 -29.62
CA SER A 77 21.81 -36.59 -29.78
C SER A 77 20.76 -36.97 -30.83
N SER A 78 20.94 -38.13 -31.46
CA SER A 78 20.05 -38.68 -32.48
C SER A 78 18.72 -39.21 -31.91
N SER A 79 18.61 -39.33 -30.59
CA SER A 79 17.43 -39.85 -29.91
C SER A 79 16.39 -38.75 -29.65
N ALA A 80 15.10 -39.11 -29.63
CA ALA A 80 14.05 -38.19 -29.26
C ALA A 80 14.25 -37.72 -27.81
N ARG A 81 14.35 -36.40 -27.61
CA ARG A 81 14.60 -35.82 -26.28
C ARG A 81 13.90 -34.47 -26.18
N THR A 82 13.54 -34.10 -24.95
CA THR A 82 13.02 -32.76 -24.63
C THR A 82 14.05 -32.07 -23.75
N VAL A 83 14.44 -30.85 -24.13
CA VAL A 83 15.17 -29.92 -23.26
C VAL A 83 14.13 -28.99 -22.65
N GLN A 84 13.91 -29.14 -21.35
CA GLN A 84 12.95 -28.31 -20.63
C GLN A 84 13.47 -26.88 -20.50
N GLY A 85 12.57 -25.90 -20.46
CA GLY A 85 12.90 -24.57 -19.99
C GLY A 85 13.08 -24.53 -18.47
N GLY A 86 13.73 -23.48 -17.98
CA GLY A 86 13.90 -23.20 -16.57
C GLY A 86 12.57 -22.85 -15.88
N GLY A 87 12.49 -23.10 -14.58
CA GLY A 87 11.35 -22.68 -13.76
C GLY A 87 11.29 -21.16 -13.60
N GLY A 88 10.10 -20.62 -13.36
CA GLY A 88 9.95 -19.23 -12.91
C GLY A 88 10.40 -19.05 -11.46
N GLY A 89 10.59 -17.80 -11.05
CA GLY A 89 10.87 -17.41 -9.68
C GLY A 89 9.60 -17.24 -8.85
N GLY A 90 9.63 -17.53 -7.56
CA GLY A 90 8.53 -17.23 -6.63
C GLY A 90 8.42 -15.74 -6.33
N GLY A 91 7.21 -15.26 -6.06
CA GLY A 91 6.97 -13.88 -5.63
C GLY A 91 7.29 -13.67 -4.14
N GLY A 92 7.57 -12.43 -3.76
CA GLY A 92 7.80 -12.04 -2.38
C GLY A 92 6.51 -11.88 -1.57
N ALA A 93 6.63 -12.04 -0.26
CA ALA A 93 5.53 -11.86 0.69
C ALA A 93 5.27 -10.37 0.98
N ALA A 94 4.21 -10.07 1.73
CA ALA A 94 3.95 -8.72 2.21
C ALA A 94 3.37 -8.64 3.61
N ILE A 95 3.68 -7.52 4.23
CA ILE A 95 2.99 -6.98 5.40
C ILE A 95 2.43 -5.63 4.95
N PRO A 96 1.10 -5.56 4.69
CA PRO A 96 0.42 -4.31 4.41
C PRO A 96 0.61 -3.31 5.53
N ARG A 97 0.33 -2.04 5.23
CA ARG A 97 0.51 -0.92 6.15
C ARG A 97 -0.10 -1.23 7.52
N PHE A 98 0.75 -1.36 8.54
CA PHE A 98 0.38 -1.71 9.91
C PHE A 98 0.99 -0.72 10.90
N PHE A 99 0.24 -0.33 11.93
CA PHE A 99 0.73 0.62 12.94
C PHE A 99 1.37 -0.10 14.12
N ILE A 100 2.60 0.29 14.44
CA ILE A 100 3.30 -0.13 15.65
C ILE A 100 3.44 1.07 16.60
N PRO A 101 2.92 0.97 17.82
CA PRO A 101 3.01 2.03 18.81
C PRO A 101 4.40 2.14 19.42
N ALA A 102 4.78 3.36 19.78
CA ALA A 102 6.07 3.63 20.43
C ALA A 102 6.24 2.86 21.75
N SER A 103 5.15 2.59 22.48
CA SER A 103 5.18 1.81 23.72
C SER A 103 5.49 0.32 23.53
N ALA A 104 5.30 -0.23 22.32
CA ALA A 104 5.65 -1.61 22.01
C ALA A 104 7.03 -1.74 21.34
N LEU A 105 7.63 -0.62 20.94
CA LEU A 105 8.96 -0.57 20.33
C LEU A 105 10.04 -0.70 21.41
N GLY A 106 11.19 -1.24 21.01
CA GLY A 106 12.41 -1.15 21.81
C GLY A 106 13.01 0.26 21.72
N PRO A 107 14.15 0.51 22.39
CA PRO A 107 14.84 1.80 22.31
C PRO A 107 15.37 2.09 20.90
N THR A 108 15.68 1.04 20.14
CA THR A 108 16.18 1.12 18.77
C THR A 108 15.31 0.35 17.80
N TRP A 109 15.51 0.62 16.51
CA TRP A 109 14.86 -0.06 15.42
C TRP A 109 15.80 -0.26 14.23
N SER A 110 15.51 -1.29 13.44
CA SER A 110 16.22 -1.62 12.21
C SER A 110 15.21 -1.89 11.08
N LEU A 111 15.59 -1.50 9.86
CA LEU A 111 14.85 -1.73 8.63
C LEU A 111 15.81 -2.32 7.59
N THR A 112 15.45 -3.47 7.05
CA THR A 112 16.23 -4.17 6.03
C THR A 112 15.42 -4.23 4.76
N LEU A 113 15.96 -3.69 3.67
CA LEU A 113 15.42 -3.84 2.33
C LEU A 113 15.90 -5.15 1.73
N GLY A 114 14.96 -6.04 1.39
CA GLY A 114 15.26 -7.27 0.68
C GLY A 114 15.73 -7.01 -0.75
N THR A 115 16.71 -7.80 -1.18
CA THR A 115 17.34 -7.74 -2.52
C THR A 115 16.88 -8.93 -3.36
N PRO A 116 16.49 -8.72 -4.63
CA PRO A 116 16.17 -9.81 -5.53
C PRO A 116 17.41 -10.65 -5.81
N ALA A 117 17.19 -11.96 -5.88
CA ALA A 117 18.14 -12.97 -6.28
C ALA A 117 17.36 -14.27 -6.49
N ARG A 118 17.95 -15.28 -7.11
CA ARG A 118 17.36 -16.63 -7.16
C ARG A 118 16.94 -17.17 -5.79
N SER A 119 17.63 -16.75 -4.71
CA SER A 119 17.15 -16.88 -3.34
C SER A 119 17.16 -15.49 -2.73
N ALA A 120 16.03 -14.79 -2.89
CA ALA A 120 15.92 -13.39 -2.53
C ALA A 120 15.95 -13.21 -1.01
N SER A 121 16.53 -12.10 -0.54
CA SER A 121 16.62 -11.81 0.90
C SER A 121 15.35 -11.14 1.41
N ASP A 122 15.10 -11.22 2.71
CA ASP A 122 13.84 -10.75 3.28
C ASP A 122 13.83 -9.23 3.48
N SER A 123 12.66 -8.62 3.35
CA SER A 123 12.40 -7.26 3.83
C SER A 123 11.92 -7.34 5.28
N ARG A 124 12.56 -6.60 6.19
CA ARG A 124 12.38 -6.79 7.64
C ARG A 124 12.32 -5.48 8.41
N PHE A 125 11.42 -5.39 9.39
CA PHE A 125 11.43 -4.37 10.44
C PHE A 125 11.63 -5.03 11.80
N VAL A 126 12.50 -4.46 12.63
CA VAL A 126 12.81 -4.96 13.97
C VAL A 126 12.82 -3.81 14.96
N SER A 127 12.18 -3.98 16.11
CA SER A 127 12.34 -3.11 17.26
C SER A 127 11.91 -3.81 18.54
N GLY A 128 12.81 -3.88 19.54
CA GLY A 128 12.53 -4.61 20.78
C GLY A 128 12.22 -6.08 20.52
N THR A 129 11.07 -6.56 20.99
CA THR A 129 10.59 -7.94 20.74
C THR A 129 9.88 -8.10 19.39
N ILE A 130 9.61 -7.00 18.68
CA ILE A 130 8.86 -7.01 17.43
C ILE A 130 9.80 -7.35 16.28
N THR A 131 9.42 -8.37 15.50
CA THR A 131 10.00 -8.64 14.19
C THR A 131 8.89 -8.86 13.18
N LEU A 132 8.87 -8.00 12.17
CA LEU A 132 8.04 -8.13 10.98
C LEU A 132 8.92 -8.52 9.81
N THR A 133 8.58 -9.62 9.13
CA THR A 133 9.34 -10.12 7.99
C THR A 133 8.39 -10.35 6.82
N ALA A 134 8.66 -9.67 5.70
CA ALA A 134 8.09 -10.01 4.41
C ALA A 134 9.17 -10.80 3.63
N GLY A 135 9.04 -12.13 3.63
CA GLY A 135 10.03 -13.02 3.07
C GLY A 135 10.23 -12.83 1.58
N GLY A 136 11.48 -12.94 1.13
CA GLY A 136 11.82 -12.99 -0.30
C GLY A 136 11.42 -14.32 -0.93
N GLY A 137 11.10 -14.31 -2.23
CA GLY A 137 10.92 -15.54 -3.00
C GLY A 137 12.19 -16.39 -3.04
N LYS A 138 12.06 -17.73 -3.12
CA LYS A 138 13.20 -18.66 -3.13
C LYS A 138 13.03 -19.72 -4.21
N GLY A 139 13.78 -19.62 -5.30
CA GLY A 139 13.59 -20.49 -6.46
C GLY A 139 12.16 -20.35 -6.95
N GLY A 140 11.43 -21.46 -7.07
CA GLY A 140 10.01 -21.45 -7.45
C GLY A 140 9.03 -21.17 -6.30
N ASP A 141 9.51 -21.09 -5.05
CA ASP A 141 8.65 -20.95 -3.89
C ASP A 141 8.43 -19.47 -3.53
N GLY A 142 7.19 -19.11 -3.23
CA GLY A 142 6.82 -17.79 -2.75
C GLY A 142 7.40 -17.51 -1.35
N GLY A 143 7.67 -16.25 -1.08
CA GLY A 143 8.14 -15.81 0.23
C GLY A 143 7.06 -15.95 1.30
N THR A 144 7.47 -16.16 2.56
CA THR A 144 6.54 -16.24 3.70
C THR A 144 6.54 -14.94 4.50
N ALA A 145 5.35 -14.44 4.87
CA ALA A 145 5.21 -13.29 5.76
C ALA A 145 5.05 -13.75 7.21
N THR A 146 5.82 -13.16 8.13
CA THR A 146 5.74 -13.49 9.56
C THR A 146 5.74 -12.23 10.42
N ALA A 147 4.94 -12.23 11.49
CA ALA A 147 4.94 -11.19 12.51
C ALA A 147 5.11 -11.83 13.89
N THR A 148 6.06 -11.33 14.68
CA THR A 148 6.35 -11.79 16.04
C THR A 148 6.48 -10.59 16.97
N GLY A 149 6.16 -10.76 18.26
CA GLY A 149 6.17 -9.69 19.26
C GLY A 149 5.00 -8.71 19.18
N ILE A 150 4.09 -8.88 18.21
CA ILE A 150 2.89 -8.06 18.04
C ILE A 150 1.75 -8.88 17.40
N THR A 151 0.50 -8.55 17.74
CA THR A 151 -0.70 -9.24 17.26
C THR A 151 -1.52 -8.38 16.31
N GLY A 152 -2.36 -9.01 15.47
CA GLY A 152 -3.28 -8.29 14.56
C GLY A 152 -2.64 -7.79 13.26
N VAL A 153 -1.41 -8.21 12.97
CA VAL A 153 -0.73 -7.92 11.70
C VAL A 153 -1.31 -8.80 10.60
N THR A 154 -1.77 -8.19 9.52
CA THR A 154 -2.10 -8.93 8.29
C THR A 154 -0.80 -9.38 7.63
N THR A 155 -0.67 -10.67 7.39
CA THR A 155 0.45 -11.28 6.68
C THR A 155 -0.05 -11.93 5.40
N ILE A 156 0.66 -11.73 4.30
CA ILE A 156 0.27 -12.23 2.98
C ILE A 156 1.48 -12.88 2.35
N ASP A 157 1.42 -14.17 2.09
CA ASP A 157 2.52 -14.90 1.46
C ASP A 157 2.65 -14.56 -0.03
N GLY A 158 3.84 -14.80 -0.57
CA GLY A 158 4.13 -14.68 -1.99
C GLY A 158 3.57 -15.86 -2.78
N GLY A 159 3.35 -15.63 -4.07
CA GLY A 159 2.89 -16.64 -5.00
C GLY A 159 4.02 -17.54 -5.48
N ASN A 160 3.76 -18.85 -5.56
CA ASN A 160 4.69 -19.80 -6.17
C ASN A 160 4.78 -19.61 -7.69
N ALA A 161 5.92 -19.95 -8.28
CA ALA A 161 6.11 -20.00 -9.71
C ALA A 161 5.20 -21.05 -10.37
N ALA A 162 4.88 -20.83 -11.65
CA ALA A 162 4.13 -21.81 -12.42
C ALA A 162 4.95 -23.11 -12.60
N SER A 163 4.39 -24.23 -12.17
CA SER A 163 5.07 -25.54 -12.22
C SER A 163 4.86 -26.28 -13.56
N ASN A 164 3.77 -26.02 -14.29
CA ASN A 164 3.39 -26.71 -15.51
C ASN A 164 2.98 -25.79 -16.66
N ALA A 165 3.33 -26.13 -17.90
CA ALA A 165 3.14 -25.33 -19.13
C ALA A 165 1.66 -25.17 -19.58
N ILE A 166 0.70 -25.62 -18.79
CA ILE A 166 -0.74 -25.60 -19.10
C ILE A 166 -1.50 -24.70 -18.09
N ASP A 167 -0.91 -24.44 -16.92
CA ASP A 167 -1.55 -23.64 -15.89
C ASP A 167 -1.03 -22.20 -15.99
N ASN A 168 -1.94 -21.23 -16.10
CA ASN A 168 -1.60 -19.86 -15.71
C ASN A 168 -1.15 -19.92 -14.25
N ALA A 169 -0.10 -19.18 -13.89
CA ALA A 169 0.25 -19.02 -12.48
C ALA A 169 -0.88 -18.25 -11.76
N ASP A 170 -1.94 -18.94 -11.34
CA ASP A 170 -2.86 -18.42 -10.34
C ASP A 170 -2.20 -18.55 -8.97
N SER A 171 -1.12 -17.80 -8.78
CA SER A 171 -0.44 -17.72 -7.51
C SER A 171 -1.03 -16.55 -6.74
N THR A 172 -2.15 -16.78 -6.06
CA THR A 172 -2.74 -15.79 -5.15
C THR A 172 -1.72 -15.47 -4.06
N GLY A 173 -1.26 -14.23 -4.00
CA GLY A 173 -0.23 -13.79 -3.07
C GLY A 173 0.12 -12.32 -3.22
N ALA A 174 0.99 -11.81 -2.35
CA ALA A 174 1.42 -10.42 -2.35
C ALA A 174 2.29 -10.06 -3.56
N GLY A 175 3.15 -10.99 -3.96
CA GLY A 175 3.93 -10.98 -5.20
C GLY A 175 3.54 -12.19 -6.05
N ALA A 176 3.26 -12.04 -7.35
CA ALA A 176 2.97 -13.20 -8.18
C ALA A 176 4.23 -13.95 -8.62
N GLY A 177 4.12 -15.28 -8.76
CA GLY A 177 5.20 -16.12 -9.27
C GLY A 177 5.41 -15.99 -10.78
N GLY A 178 6.64 -16.18 -11.22
CA GLY A 178 7.04 -16.16 -12.63
C GLY A 178 6.60 -17.41 -13.40
N GLY A 179 6.49 -17.25 -14.71
CA GLY A 179 6.12 -18.31 -15.64
C GLY A 179 7.30 -19.21 -16.01
N LYS A 180 7.03 -20.49 -16.29
CA LYS A 180 8.03 -21.46 -16.76
C LYS A 180 8.49 -21.17 -18.19
N GLY A 181 9.78 -21.33 -18.45
CA GLY A 181 10.35 -21.24 -19.79
C GLY A 181 9.92 -22.37 -20.73
N GLY A 182 9.90 -22.07 -22.03
CA GLY A 182 9.46 -22.97 -23.09
C GLY A 182 10.44 -24.10 -23.36
N ASN A 183 9.91 -25.25 -23.78
CA ASN A 183 10.70 -26.45 -24.05
C ASN A 183 11.17 -26.49 -25.51
N SER A 184 12.30 -27.13 -25.77
CA SER A 184 12.71 -27.54 -27.12
C SER A 184 12.61 -29.06 -27.23
N GLN A 185 11.79 -29.57 -28.15
CA GLN A 185 11.60 -31.00 -28.36
C GLN A 185 12.17 -31.43 -29.69
N LYS A 186 12.88 -32.56 -29.71
CA LYS A 186 13.38 -33.16 -30.94
C LYS A 186 12.78 -34.54 -31.11
N SER A 187 12.13 -34.79 -32.24
CA SER A 187 11.72 -36.13 -32.68
C SER A 187 12.68 -36.59 -33.78
N SER A 188 13.64 -37.44 -33.44
CA SER A 188 14.64 -38.02 -34.38
C SER A 188 15.60 -37.00 -35.02
N ASN A 189 16.12 -37.23 -36.24
CA ASN A 189 17.09 -36.37 -36.95
C ASN A 189 16.52 -35.04 -37.48
N ALA A 190 15.26 -34.72 -37.19
CA ALA A 190 14.65 -33.46 -37.56
C ALA A 190 15.16 -32.28 -36.70
N SER A 191 14.99 -31.07 -37.21
CA SER A 191 15.18 -29.84 -36.44
C SER A 191 14.25 -29.83 -35.21
N PRO A 192 14.69 -29.28 -34.06
CA PRO A 192 13.85 -29.23 -32.87
C PRO A 192 12.61 -28.35 -33.07
N THR A 193 11.46 -28.79 -32.55
CA THR A 193 10.27 -27.97 -32.33
C THR A 193 10.44 -27.14 -31.06
N ASN A 194 10.13 -25.85 -31.12
CA ASN A 194 10.34 -24.90 -30.05
C ASN A 194 9.01 -24.42 -29.51
N PHE A 195 8.77 -24.65 -28.22
CA PHE A 195 7.56 -24.24 -27.52
C PHE A 195 7.78 -22.91 -26.80
N SER A 196 6.71 -22.13 -26.68
CA SER A 196 6.70 -20.93 -25.86
C SER A 196 6.65 -21.30 -24.38
N GLY A 197 7.26 -20.47 -23.54
CA GLY A 197 6.99 -20.46 -22.10
C GLY A 197 5.61 -19.91 -21.81
N ILE A 198 5.22 -19.98 -20.55
CA ILE A 198 3.91 -19.54 -20.07
C ILE A 198 3.99 -18.19 -19.38
N ALA A 199 2.85 -17.53 -19.23
CA ALA A 199 2.75 -16.28 -18.51
C ALA A 199 3.05 -16.46 -17.01
N GLY A 200 3.60 -15.42 -16.39
CA GLY A 200 3.65 -15.30 -14.94
C GLY A 200 2.26 -15.00 -14.38
N GLY A 201 2.15 -15.08 -13.05
CA GLY A 201 0.88 -14.87 -12.37
C GLY A 201 0.48 -13.41 -12.21
N SER A 202 -0.75 -13.20 -11.75
CA SER A 202 -1.24 -11.90 -11.31
C SER A 202 -1.44 -11.87 -9.80
N ALA A 203 -0.91 -10.84 -9.14
CA ALA A 203 -1.11 -10.68 -7.71
C ALA A 203 -2.56 -10.26 -7.42
N THR A 204 -3.17 -10.89 -6.43
CA THR A 204 -4.53 -10.59 -5.95
C THR A 204 -4.56 -9.45 -4.95
N VAL A 205 -3.40 -9.03 -4.42
CA VAL A 205 -3.29 -7.98 -3.41
C VAL A 205 -2.48 -6.83 -3.97
N ILE A 206 -3.09 -5.65 -4.00
CA ILE A 206 -2.42 -4.41 -4.39
C ILE A 206 -1.54 -3.98 -3.19
N PRO A 207 -0.20 -3.94 -3.34
CA PRO A 207 0.69 -3.30 -2.37
C PRO A 207 0.28 -1.85 -2.13
N ALA A 208 0.73 -1.24 -1.03
CA ALA A 208 0.52 0.20 -0.76
C ALA A 208 1.07 1.13 -1.87
N THR A 209 1.81 0.60 -2.85
CA THR A 209 2.36 1.31 -4.02
C THR A 209 1.36 1.42 -5.18
N GLY A 210 0.18 0.78 -5.11
CA GLY A 210 -0.92 0.97 -6.05
C GLY A 210 -0.90 0.10 -7.32
N VAL A 211 0.07 -0.81 -7.49
CA VAL A 211 0.15 -1.74 -8.64
C VAL A 211 0.36 -3.15 -8.15
N ALA A 212 -0.58 -4.06 -8.47
CA ALA A 212 -0.45 -5.49 -8.19
C ALA A 212 0.76 -6.07 -8.97
N PRO A 213 1.77 -6.64 -8.30
CA PRO A 213 2.97 -7.12 -8.96
C PRO A 213 2.72 -8.42 -9.71
N ASN A 214 2.76 -8.37 -11.03
CA ASN A 214 2.70 -9.55 -11.89
C ASN A 214 4.06 -10.27 -11.96
N GLY A 215 4.03 -11.59 -12.10
CA GLY A 215 5.22 -12.39 -12.36
C GLY A 215 5.71 -12.21 -13.80
N GLY A 216 7.01 -12.40 -14.02
CA GLY A 216 7.63 -12.37 -15.34
C GLY A 216 7.20 -13.57 -16.17
N ASN A 217 6.96 -13.34 -17.47
CA ASN A 217 6.64 -14.41 -18.41
C ASN A 217 7.86 -15.31 -18.68
N GLY A 218 7.63 -16.61 -18.77
CA GLY A 218 8.64 -17.55 -19.23
C GLY A 218 9.02 -17.33 -20.69
N ALA A 219 10.28 -17.57 -21.00
CA ALA A 219 10.83 -17.39 -22.35
C ALA A 219 10.29 -18.40 -23.35
N LYS A 220 10.39 -18.09 -24.65
CA LYS A 220 10.39 -19.15 -25.68
C LYS A 220 11.68 -19.97 -25.60
N ALA A 221 11.65 -21.19 -26.12
CA ALA A 221 12.87 -22.00 -26.26
C ALA A 221 13.99 -21.21 -26.97
N ARG A 222 15.23 -21.30 -26.45
CA ARG A 222 16.41 -20.54 -26.90
C ARG A 222 16.32 -19.02 -26.68
N SER A 223 15.49 -18.56 -25.75
CA SER A 223 15.35 -17.14 -25.37
C SER A 223 15.44 -16.96 -23.86
N SER A 224 15.68 -15.72 -23.42
CA SER A 224 15.71 -15.35 -22.00
C SER A 224 14.29 -15.12 -21.46
N GLY A 225 14.08 -15.42 -20.18
CA GLY A 225 12.83 -15.15 -19.48
C GLY A 225 12.56 -13.65 -19.39
N SER A 226 11.29 -13.27 -19.32
CA SER A 226 10.94 -11.88 -19.07
C SER A 226 11.30 -11.54 -17.63
N GLN A 227 11.97 -10.41 -17.44
CA GLN A 227 12.03 -9.75 -16.14
C GLN A 227 10.61 -9.33 -15.74
N THR A 228 10.37 -9.20 -14.45
CA THR A 228 9.25 -8.42 -13.94
C THR A 228 9.51 -6.94 -14.23
N SER A 229 8.55 -6.24 -14.85
CA SER A 229 8.69 -4.81 -15.13
C SER A 229 9.00 -4.04 -13.85
N GLY A 230 10.01 -3.16 -13.89
CA GLY A 230 10.60 -2.46 -12.73
C GLY A 230 9.66 -1.53 -11.95
N THR A 231 8.35 -1.57 -12.20
CA THR A 231 7.30 -0.90 -11.45
C THR A 231 6.61 -1.82 -10.42
N MET A 232 6.96 -3.11 -10.38
CA MET A 232 6.26 -4.15 -9.61
C MET A 232 7.18 -4.75 -8.53
N TYR A 233 7.00 -4.32 -7.27
CA TYR A 233 7.73 -4.87 -6.14
C TYR A 233 7.30 -6.31 -5.84
N GLY A 234 8.25 -7.22 -5.66
CA GLY A 234 7.98 -8.59 -5.20
C GLY A 234 7.48 -9.59 -6.25
N GLY A 235 7.39 -9.27 -7.55
CA GLY A 235 7.04 -10.28 -8.56
C GLY A 235 8.22 -11.24 -8.86
N GLY A 236 7.95 -12.52 -9.10
CA GLY A 236 8.99 -13.49 -9.48
C GLY A 236 9.36 -13.44 -10.97
N GLY A 237 10.64 -13.63 -11.30
CA GLY A 237 11.14 -13.56 -12.68
C GLY A 237 10.77 -14.77 -13.55
N GLY A 238 10.66 -14.59 -14.87
CA GLY A 238 10.28 -15.67 -15.78
C GLY A 238 11.43 -16.67 -16.05
N GLY A 239 11.14 -17.95 -16.27
CA GLY A 239 12.16 -18.95 -16.58
C GLY A 239 12.74 -18.83 -17.99
N GLY A 240 14.01 -19.14 -18.17
CA GLY A 240 14.69 -19.16 -19.47
C GLY A 240 14.31 -20.38 -20.33
N GLY A 241 14.43 -20.27 -21.66
CA GLY A 241 13.98 -21.33 -22.58
C GLY A 241 14.96 -22.50 -22.72
N GLY A 242 14.49 -23.73 -22.87
CA GLY A 242 15.36 -24.87 -23.14
C GLY A 242 16.02 -24.77 -24.52
N ALA A 243 17.27 -25.20 -24.67
CA ALA A 243 17.97 -25.12 -25.95
C ALA A 243 18.83 -26.35 -26.31
N TYR A 244 18.74 -26.78 -27.57
CA TYR A 244 19.81 -27.52 -28.24
C TYR A 244 20.80 -26.52 -28.87
N PRO A 245 22.10 -26.85 -29.03
CA PRO A 245 23.03 -26.10 -29.87
C PRO A 245 22.45 -25.85 -31.27
N GLY A 246 22.90 -24.82 -31.97
CA GLY A 246 22.53 -24.57 -33.37
C GLY A 246 22.79 -25.81 -34.23
N GLY A 247 21.79 -26.28 -34.96
CA GLY A 247 21.98 -27.35 -35.95
C GLY A 247 22.58 -26.74 -37.21
N GLY A 248 23.90 -26.69 -37.26
CA GLY A 248 24.69 -26.11 -38.35
C GLY A 248 26.15 -26.00 -37.92
N PRO A 249 27.12 -26.05 -38.86
CA PRO A 249 28.54 -26.05 -38.53
C PRO A 249 28.86 -24.77 -37.74
N ALA A 250 29.22 -24.97 -36.47
CA ALA A 250 29.86 -24.04 -35.55
C ALA A 250 29.79 -22.54 -35.94
N THR A 251 28.59 -21.95 -35.94
CA THR A 251 28.47 -20.51 -35.75
C THR A 251 27.91 -20.28 -34.35
N THR A 252 28.84 -19.92 -33.47
CA THR A 252 28.67 -19.33 -32.16
C THR A 252 27.33 -18.61 -31.98
N SER A 253 26.36 -19.29 -31.40
CA SER A 253 25.15 -18.65 -30.87
C SER A 253 25.06 -18.96 -29.38
N THR A 254 25.80 -18.13 -28.63
CA THR A 254 25.89 -18.04 -27.18
C THR A 254 24.63 -17.38 -26.60
N VAL A 255 23.43 -17.72 -27.07
CA VAL A 255 22.20 -17.12 -26.52
C VAL A 255 21.96 -17.77 -25.16
N SER A 256 22.38 -17.09 -24.10
CA SER A 256 22.13 -17.53 -22.74
C SER A 256 20.62 -17.53 -22.53
N SER A 257 20.07 -18.71 -22.28
CA SER A 257 18.65 -18.86 -21.98
C SER A 257 18.42 -18.57 -20.50
N VAL A 258 18.78 -17.35 -20.10
CA VAL A 258 18.82 -16.91 -18.70
C VAL A 258 17.41 -16.70 -18.19
N GLY A 259 17.17 -17.01 -16.92
CA GLY A 259 15.98 -16.55 -16.24
C GLY A 259 15.87 -15.02 -16.22
N GLY A 260 14.65 -14.51 -16.11
CA GLY A 260 14.41 -13.11 -15.83
C GLY A 260 14.65 -12.80 -14.37
N ASP A 261 15.09 -11.58 -14.09
CA ASP A 261 15.28 -11.08 -12.72
C ASP A 261 13.95 -10.93 -11.99
N GLY A 262 13.97 -11.20 -10.68
CA GLY A 262 12.86 -10.94 -9.77
C GLY A 262 12.69 -9.44 -9.45
N GLY A 263 11.48 -9.06 -9.06
CA GLY A 263 11.13 -7.72 -8.66
C GLY A 263 11.77 -7.33 -7.33
N ALA A 264 12.16 -6.06 -7.19
CA ALA A 264 12.77 -5.54 -5.98
C ALA A 264 11.86 -5.68 -4.76
N GLY A 265 12.46 -5.73 -3.56
CA GLY A 265 11.73 -5.58 -2.31
C GLY A 265 11.27 -4.14 -2.09
N TYR A 266 10.40 -3.95 -1.11
CA TYR A 266 9.92 -2.64 -0.70
C TYR A 266 9.92 -2.53 0.82
N VAL A 267 10.38 -1.41 1.34
CA VAL A 267 10.25 -1.09 2.77
C VAL A 267 9.86 0.36 2.96
N LYS A 268 8.94 0.60 3.88
CA LYS A 268 8.59 1.94 4.31
C LYS A 268 8.25 1.97 5.79
N VAL A 269 8.82 2.95 6.49
CA VAL A 269 8.51 3.28 7.88
C VAL A 269 8.14 4.75 7.95
N GLU A 270 6.99 5.05 8.53
CA GLU A 270 6.47 6.41 8.71
C GLU A 270 6.22 6.67 10.17
N TRP A 271 7.15 7.37 10.82
CA TRP A 271 7.00 7.79 12.20
C TRP A 271 6.00 8.94 12.30
N VAL A 272 5.09 8.86 13.28
CA VAL A 272 4.00 9.82 13.46
C VAL A 272 3.80 10.20 14.92
N THR A 273 3.30 11.40 15.14
CA THR A 273 2.86 11.90 16.46
C THR A 273 1.39 11.61 16.76
N ASN A 274 0.63 11.13 15.77
CA ASN A 274 -0.82 10.95 15.82
C ASN A 274 -1.21 9.66 15.07
N HIS A 275 -2.06 8.81 15.66
CA HIS A 275 -2.64 7.66 14.97
C HIS A 275 -4.02 8.02 14.41
N TYR A 276 -4.17 7.96 13.09
CA TYR A 276 -5.43 8.25 12.40
C TYR A 276 -6.16 6.98 11.96
N TRP A 277 -7.44 6.91 12.28
CA TRP A 277 -8.37 5.92 11.78
C TRP A 277 -9.56 6.62 11.12
N SER A 278 -10.11 6.04 10.07
CA SER A 278 -11.29 6.56 9.39
C SER A 278 -12.27 5.46 9.00
N ALA A 279 -13.56 5.81 9.03
CA ALA A 279 -14.61 5.03 8.40
C ALA A 279 -15.30 5.92 7.35
N PRO A 280 -14.89 5.80 6.08
CA PRO A 280 -15.47 6.60 5.01
C PRO A 280 -16.74 5.96 4.43
N ASP A 281 -16.99 4.67 4.64
CA ASP A 281 -18.07 3.95 3.99
C ASP A 281 -19.42 4.15 4.71
N ILE A 282 -20.50 4.24 3.93
CA ILE A 282 -21.86 4.40 4.45
C ILE A 282 -22.25 3.15 5.25
N GLY A 283 -22.91 3.35 6.39
CA GLY A 283 -23.40 2.26 7.23
C GLY A 283 -22.67 2.17 8.57
N SER A 284 -22.70 1.00 9.19
CA SER A 284 -22.16 0.81 10.53
C SER A 284 -20.64 0.92 10.55
N TRP A 285 -20.10 1.59 11.57
CA TRP A 285 -18.68 1.63 11.84
C TRP A 285 -18.40 1.27 13.29
N SER A 286 -17.20 0.75 13.54
CA SER A 286 -16.69 0.50 14.89
C SER A 286 -15.21 0.80 14.96
N PHE A 287 -14.79 1.44 16.04
CA PHE A 287 -13.41 1.73 16.36
C PHE A 287 -13.13 1.34 17.80
N THR A 288 -12.10 0.54 18.01
CA THR A 288 -11.53 0.33 19.34
C THR A 288 -10.17 1.00 19.34
N PRO A 289 -9.84 1.84 20.35
CA PRO A 289 -8.49 2.35 20.49
C PRO A 289 -7.50 1.19 20.40
N PRO A 290 -6.39 1.36 19.69
CA PRO A 290 -5.40 0.30 19.57
C PRO A 290 -4.90 -0.13 20.95
N ALA A 291 -4.43 -1.38 21.06
CA ALA A 291 -4.03 -1.99 22.35
C ALA A 291 -2.93 -1.24 23.12
N TRP A 292 -2.23 -0.31 22.49
CA TRP A 292 -1.24 0.55 23.15
C TRP A 292 -1.80 1.77 23.84
N ALA A 293 -3.00 2.17 23.47
CA ALA A 293 -3.63 3.34 24.03
C ALA A 293 -3.86 3.06 25.51
N LYS A 294 -3.48 4.00 26.37
CA LYS A 294 -3.53 3.85 27.82
C LYS A 294 -4.48 4.88 28.42
N ALA A 295 -4.87 4.65 29.67
CA ALA A 295 -5.60 5.65 30.42
C ALA A 295 -4.78 6.95 30.49
N GLY A 296 -5.43 8.08 30.19
CA GLY A 296 -4.82 9.41 30.07
C GLY A 296 -4.60 9.87 28.62
N ASP A 297 -4.46 8.96 27.65
CA ASP A 297 -4.30 9.34 26.25
C ASP A 297 -5.54 10.06 25.70
N LEU A 298 -5.35 10.92 24.71
CA LEU A 298 -6.43 11.68 24.08
C LEU A 298 -6.90 11.00 22.81
N CYS A 299 -8.21 11.00 22.58
CA CYS A 299 -8.83 10.52 21.37
C CYS A 299 -9.73 11.62 20.81
N ASP A 300 -9.38 12.17 19.66
CA ASP A 300 -10.21 13.13 18.94
C ASP A 300 -11.18 12.37 18.04
N VAL A 301 -12.48 12.64 18.20
CA VAL A 301 -13.55 12.06 17.39
C VAL A 301 -14.17 13.16 16.55
N ILE A 302 -14.13 13.00 15.23
CA ILE A 302 -14.73 13.92 14.26
C ILE A 302 -15.80 13.15 13.48
N LEU A 303 -17.03 13.64 13.53
CA LEU A 303 -18.16 13.14 12.75
C LEU A 303 -18.53 14.16 11.69
N ILE A 304 -18.84 13.67 10.49
CA ILE A 304 -19.20 14.48 9.33
C ILE A 304 -20.51 13.92 8.76
N GLY A 305 -21.56 14.74 8.68
CA GLY A 305 -22.83 14.33 8.05
C GLY A 305 -22.70 14.16 6.52
N GLY A 306 -23.72 13.63 5.86
CA GLY A 306 -23.81 13.64 4.40
C GLY A 306 -24.21 15.02 3.85
N GLY A 307 -23.70 15.37 2.67
CA GLY A 307 -24.10 16.57 1.95
C GLY A 307 -25.46 16.42 1.26
N VAL A 308 -26.13 17.53 0.95
CA VAL A 308 -27.37 17.54 0.15
C VAL A 308 -27.03 17.31 -1.32
N ALA A 309 -27.90 16.64 -2.07
CA ALA A 309 -27.78 16.65 -3.52
C ALA A 309 -28.04 18.03 -4.13
N GLY A 310 -27.51 18.24 -5.33
CA GLY A 310 -27.92 19.37 -6.16
C GLY A 310 -29.39 19.27 -6.54
N GLY A 311 -30.04 20.42 -6.63
CA GLY A 311 -31.40 20.54 -7.15
C GLY A 311 -31.47 20.25 -8.64
N GLU A 312 -32.66 19.88 -9.09
CA GLU A 312 -32.93 19.63 -10.51
C GLU A 312 -32.89 20.94 -11.31
N GLY A 313 -32.34 20.89 -12.52
CA GLY A 313 -32.45 21.98 -13.48
C GLY A 313 -33.86 22.12 -14.05
N SER A 314 -34.26 23.35 -14.35
CA SER A 314 -35.53 23.66 -14.99
C SER A 314 -35.38 23.70 -16.52
N ASN A 315 -36.47 23.97 -17.25
CA ASN A 315 -36.44 24.08 -18.71
C ASN A 315 -35.63 25.29 -19.21
N SER A 316 -35.44 26.30 -18.37
CA SER A 316 -34.80 27.57 -18.74
C SER A 316 -33.60 27.94 -17.89
N ALA A 317 -33.32 27.19 -16.82
CA ALA A 317 -32.21 27.45 -15.92
C ALA A 317 -31.64 26.16 -15.35
N THR A 318 -30.42 26.26 -14.89
CA THR A 318 -29.73 25.19 -14.16
C THR A 318 -30.23 25.11 -12.72
N GLY A 319 -30.08 23.93 -12.12
CA GLY A 319 -30.46 23.67 -10.74
C GLY A 319 -29.47 24.31 -9.77
N PRO A 320 -29.90 24.62 -8.54
CA PRO A 320 -28.98 25.05 -7.49
C PRO A 320 -28.15 23.87 -6.97
N GLY A 321 -26.94 24.11 -6.50
CA GLY A 321 -26.11 23.14 -5.82
C GLY A 321 -26.63 22.80 -4.42
N GLY A 322 -26.19 21.68 -3.86
CA GLY A 322 -26.51 21.24 -2.51
C GLY A 322 -25.67 21.97 -1.45
N ASN A 323 -26.20 22.08 -0.22
CA ASN A 323 -25.42 22.53 0.93
C ASN A 323 -24.48 21.42 1.44
N ALA A 324 -23.36 21.85 2.02
CA ALA A 324 -22.39 20.98 2.69
C ALA A 324 -22.85 20.58 4.10
N ALA A 325 -22.41 19.41 4.54
CA ALA A 325 -22.68 18.84 5.85
C ALA A 325 -22.08 19.62 7.04
N SER A 326 -22.61 19.35 8.22
CA SER A 326 -22.07 19.81 9.49
C SER A 326 -21.01 18.87 10.04
N TYR A 327 -20.09 19.42 10.83
CA TYR A 327 -19.03 18.69 11.53
C TYR A 327 -19.33 18.74 13.03
N VAL A 328 -19.13 17.63 13.71
CA VAL A 328 -19.15 17.55 15.17
C VAL A 328 -17.82 16.98 15.62
N THR A 329 -17.17 17.66 16.56
CA THR A 329 -15.87 17.21 17.09
C THR A 329 -15.90 17.11 18.61
N GLN A 330 -15.23 16.10 19.14
CA GLN A 330 -15.02 15.96 20.57
C GLN A 330 -13.67 15.31 20.84
N THR A 331 -12.85 15.93 21.68
CA THR A 331 -11.69 15.29 22.28
C THR A 331 -12.12 14.58 23.56
N ILE A 332 -11.81 13.30 23.67
CA ILE A 332 -12.04 12.49 24.85
C ILE A 332 -10.72 12.00 25.45
N THR A 333 -10.71 11.71 26.74
CA THR A 333 -9.60 11.11 27.47
C THR A 333 -9.90 9.64 27.73
N LEU A 334 -8.99 8.77 27.29
CA LEU A 334 -9.07 7.34 27.53
C LEU A 334 -8.90 7.05 29.03
N GLY A 335 -9.64 6.07 29.54
CA GLY A 335 -9.78 5.80 30.97
C GLY A 335 -10.75 6.72 31.71
N VAL A 336 -11.28 7.77 31.06
CA VAL A 336 -12.31 8.66 31.64
C VAL A 336 -13.63 8.52 30.86
N GLN A 337 -13.64 8.92 29.59
CA GLN A 337 -14.83 8.92 28.75
C GLN A 337 -14.97 7.64 27.92
N LEU A 338 -13.85 6.96 27.65
CA LEU A 338 -13.82 5.68 26.96
C LEU A 338 -12.72 4.83 27.61
N ALA A 339 -13.00 3.56 27.93
CA ALA A 339 -11.94 2.68 28.41
C ALA A 339 -10.83 2.53 27.34
N PRO A 340 -9.56 2.29 27.70
CA PRO A 340 -8.49 2.13 26.71
C PRO A 340 -8.72 0.99 25.69
N ASN A 341 -9.57 0.03 26.02
CA ASN A 341 -10.06 -1.04 25.15
C ASN A 341 -11.57 -0.93 24.82
N GLY A 342 -12.19 0.20 25.13
CA GLY A 342 -13.60 0.45 24.88
C GLY A 342 -13.85 0.73 23.40
N THR A 343 -14.98 0.23 22.88
CA THR A 343 -15.34 0.42 21.47
C THR A 343 -16.26 1.63 21.29
N LEU A 344 -15.90 2.50 20.36
CA LEU A 344 -16.79 3.49 19.75
C LEU A 344 -17.45 2.86 18.53
N SER A 345 -18.72 3.17 18.29
CA SER A 345 -19.46 2.71 17.13
C SER A 345 -20.55 3.69 16.75
N GLY A 346 -21.03 3.56 15.52
CA GLY A 346 -22.21 4.29 15.08
C GLY A 346 -22.48 4.05 13.61
N THR A 347 -23.07 5.05 12.95
CA THR A 347 -23.42 4.97 11.53
C THR A 347 -22.86 6.16 10.76
N VAL A 348 -22.27 5.92 9.59
CA VAL A 348 -21.92 6.95 8.61
C VAL A 348 -23.15 7.27 7.76
N GLY A 349 -23.51 8.55 7.70
CA GLY A 349 -24.63 9.04 6.92
C GLY A 349 -24.38 9.00 5.41
N ALA A 350 -25.38 8.59 4.65
CA ALA A 350 -25.34 8.65 3.19
C ALA A 350 -25.35 10.10 2.67
N GLY A 351 -24.83 10.33 1.48
CA GLY A 351 -25.07 11.58 0.77
C GLY A 351 -26.52 11.64 0.26
N GLY A 352 -27.04 12.85 0.06
CA GLY A 352 -28.35 13.04 -0.52
C GLY A 352 -28.43 12.42 -1.91
N THR A 353 -29.52 11.70 -2.20
CA THR A 353 -29.82 11.24 -3.56
C THR A 353 -30.13 12.43 -4.49
N PRO A 354 -29.85 12.33 -5.79
CA PRO A 354 -30.07 13.40 -6.77
C PRO A 354 -31.37 14.20 -6.60
N ASN A 355 -31.35 15.47 -7.00
CA ASN A 355 -32.48 16.39 -7.01
C ASN A 355 -32.93 16.89 -5.62
N GLY A 356 -31.98 17.40 -4.83
CA GLY A 356 -32.26 18.16 -3.61
C GLY A 356 -32.56 17.32 -2.37
N SER A 357 -32.32 16.01 -2.40
CA SER A 357 -32.51 15.16 -1.22
C SER A 357 -31.49 15.49 -0.14
N ALA A 358 -31.93 15.49 1.12
CA ALA A 358 -31.08 15.75 2.28
C ALA A 358 -30.04 14.64 2.50
N GLY A 359 -28.91 15.00 3.10
CA GLY A 359 -27.91 14.04 3.53
C GLY A 359 -28.32 13.31 4.81
N GLY A 360 -27.78 12.11 5.02
CA GLY A 360 -27.93 11.34 6.26
C GLY A 360 -27.04 11.85 7.39
N ALA A 361 -27.47 11.64 8.63
CA ALA A 361 -26.66 11.96 9.81
C ALA A 361 -25.58 10.91 10.07
N THR A 362 -24.43 11.35 10.57
CA THR A 362 -23.35 10.48 11.04
C THR A 362 -23.29 10.51 12.56
N THR A 363 -23.27 9.34 13.20
CA THR A 363 -23.43 9.21 14.65
C THR A 363 -22.29 8.46 15.32
N CYS A 364 -22.08 8.73 16.61
CA CYS A 364 -21.29 7.92 17.54
C CYS A 364 -22.16 7.65 18.78
N THR A 365 -22.55 6.38 18.96
CA THR A 365 -23.52 5.97 19.98
C THR A 365 -23.00 6.18 21.39
N GLN A 366 -21.76 5.79 21.67
CA GLN A 366 -21.17 5.80 23.02
C GLN A 366 -20.96 7.23 23.54
N LEU A 367 -20.66 8.17 22.65
CA LEU A 367 -20.44 9.57 23.01
C LEU A 367 -21.70 10.44 22.86
N GLY A 368 -22.81 9.86 22.36
CA GLY A 368 -24.04 10.61 22.08
C GLY A 368 -23.86 11.71 21.02
N LEU A 369 -22.86 11.59 20.15
CA LEU A 369 -22.55 12.58 19.13
C LEU A 369 -23.34 12.30 17.84
N SER A 370 -23.83 13.36 17.20
CA SER A 370 -24.53 13.28 15.92
C SER A 370 -24.20 14.51 15.06
N ALA A 371 -23.49 14.29 13.96
CA ALA A 371 -23.33 15.28 12.90
C ALA A 371 -24.51 15.18 11.95
N ALA A 372 -25.34 16.23 11.92
CA ALA A 372 -26.51 16.26 11.05
C ALA A 372 -26.07 16.29 9.59
N GLY A 373 -26.77 15.50 8.75
CA GLY A 373 -26.70 15.67 7.31
C GLY A 373 -27.24 17.04 6.90
N ALA A 374 -26.70 17.59 5.83
CA ALA A 374 -27.13 18.90 5.37
C ALA A 374 -28.56 18.86 4.80
N THR A 375 -29.18 20.04 4.77
CA THR A 375 -30.49 20.28 4.15
C THR A 375 -30.47 21.53 3.27
N GLY A 376 -31.33 21.56 2.26
CA GLY A 376 -31.52 22.70 1.37
C GLY A 376 -30.40 22.91 0.35
N THR A 377 -30.56 23.94 -0.48
CA THR A 377 -29.69 24.22 -1.62
C THR A 377 -28.94 25.54 -1.43
N SER A 378 -27.86 25.71 -2.20
CA SER A 378 -27.06 26.93 -2.27
C SER A 378 -27.54 27.84 -3.42
N ALA A 379 -27.12 29.10 -3.43
CA ALA A 379 -27.53 30.07 -4.46
C ALA A 379 -26.81 29.90 -5.81
N GLY A 380 -25.84 28.99 -5.92
CA GLY A 380 -25.07 28.74 -7.14
C GLY A 380 -25.18 27.27 -7.56
N GLN A 381 -24.82 26.94 -8.80
CA GLN A 381 -24.85 25.56 -9.32
C GLN A 381 -23.87 24.63 -8.60
N ALA A 382 -22.71 25.13 -8.19
CA ALA A 382 -21.72 24.32 -7.51
C ALA A 382 -22.23 23.92 -6.11
N GLY A 383 -22.11 22.64 -5.79
CA GLY A 383 -22.28 22.14 -4.45
C GLY A 383 -21.32 22.83 -3.50
N LYS A 384 -21.78 23.13 -2.28
CA LYS A 384 -20.89 23.73 -1.28
C LYS A 384 -19.88 22.69 -0.78
N THR A 385 -18.64 23.13 -0.61
CA THR A 385 -17.61 22.41 0.14
C THR A 385 -17.79 22.69 1.63
N PRO A 386 -17.63 21.69 2.50
CA PRO A 386 -17.68 21.92 3.93
C PRO A 386 -16.49 22.77 4.40
N THR A 387 -16.70 23.52 5.48
CA THR A 387 -15.61 24.24 6.15
C THR A 387 -14.66 23.22 6.78
N PRO A 388 -13.36 23.21 6.44
CA PRO A 388 -12.42 22.28 7.04
C PRO A 388 -12.33 22.46 8.55
N VAL A 389 -12.17 21.36 9.28
CA VAL A 389 -12.00 21.38 10.74
C VAL A 389 -10.57 20.98 11.09
N THR A 390 -9.91 21.77 11.94
CA THR A 390 -8.57 21.46 12.43
C THR A 390 -8.64 20.90 13.86
N VAL A 391 -8.18 19.66 14.04
CA VAL A 391 -8.05 19.04 15.37
C VAL A 391 -6.64 18.49 15.54
N GLY A 392 -6.00 18.81 16.67
CA GLY A 392 -4.63 18.36 16.96
C GLY A 392 -3.60 18.79 15.91
N GLY A 393 -3.81 19.96 15.27
CA GLY A 393 -2.94 20.50 14.21
C GLY A 393 -3.17 19.92 12.81
N THR A 394 -4.10 18.99 12.64
CA THR A 394 -4.45 18.39 11.34
C THR A 394 -5.79 18.91 10.84
N THR A 395 -5.82 19.36 9.59
CA THR A 395 -7.02 19.91 8.94
C THR A 395 -7.71 18.83 8.12
N TYR A 396 -9.00 18.63 8.37
CA TYR A 396 -9.84 17.68 7.67
C TYR A 396 -10.84 18.43 6.79
N ALA A 397 -10.78 18.20 5.47
CA ALA A 397 -11.61 18.85 4.47
C ALA A 397 -12.41 17.85 3.61
N ASP A 398 -12.24 16.56 3.86
CA ASP A 398 -12.82 15.51 3.03
C ASP A 398 -14.22 15.13 3.55
N PHE A 399 -15.11 14.68 2.65
CA PHE A 399 -16.49 14.24 2.89
C PHE A 399 -17.54 15.35 3.06
N GLY A 400 -18.82 14.98 2.90
CA GLY A 400 -19.95 15.85 3.22
C GLY A 400 -20.20 17.04 2.28
N ALA A 401 -19.51 17.15 1.13
CA ALA A 401 -19.81 18.19 0.15
C ALA A 401 -21.21 18.03 -0.46
N GLY A 402 -21.84 19.17 -0.78
CA GLY A 402 -23.09 19.18 -1.53
C GLY A 402 -22.87 18.72 -2.98
N GLY A 403 -23.90 18.15 -3.60
CA GLY A 403 -23.88 17.81 -5.02
C GLY A 403 -24.09 19.04 -5.89
N ASP A 404 -23.50 19.06 -7.09
CA ASP A 404 -23.74 20.11 -8.08
C ASP A 404 -25.18 20.06 -8.62
N GLY A 405 -25.76 21.24 -8.88
CA GLY A 405 -27.08 21.37 -9.49
C GLY A 405 -27.12 20.83 -10.90
N GLY A 406 -28.29 20.33 -11.31
CA GLY A 406 -28.47 19.74 -12.62
C GLY A 406 -28.39 20.77 -13.76
N PRO A 407 -27.99 20.38 -14.97
CA PRO A 407 -28.03 21.27 -16.12
C PRO A 407 -29.48 21.62 -16.49
N SER A 408 -29.69 22.64 -17.33
CA SER A 408 -31.02 22.96 -17.84
C SER A 408 -31.58 21.79 -18.67
N LYS A 409 -32.87 21.50 -18.52
CA LYS A 409 -33.60 20.51 -19.34
C LYS A 409 -33.86 21.00 -20.78
N GLY A 410 -33.53 22.26 -21.07
CA GLY A 410 -33.81 22.92 -22.34
C GLY A 410 -35.30 23.29 -22.49
N ILE A 411 -35.59 24.17 -23.45
CA ILE A 411 -36.91 24.81 -23.60
C ILE A 411 -38.08 23.82 -23.83
N PHE A 412 -37.78 22.60 -24.27
CA PHE A 412 -38.74 21.52 -24.49
C PHE A 412 -38.70 20.41 -23.42
N GLY A 413 -37.86 20.54 -22.39
CA GLY A 413 -37.78 19.57 -21.28
C GLY A 413 -37.15 18.22 -21.65
N LEU A 414 -36.41 18.14 -22.75
CA LEU A 414 -35.84 16.90 -23.29
C LEU A 414 -34.44 16.57 -22.73
N GLY A 415 -33.81 17.51 -22.03
CA GLY A 415 -32.49 17.34 -21.41
C GLY A 415 -32.55 16.65 -20.04
N ASN A 416 -31.45 16.00 -19.65
CA ASN A 416 -31.31 15.38 -18.32
C ASN A 416 -30.97 16.44 -17.26
N GLY A 417 -31.99 17.01 -16.63
CA GLY A 417 -31.83 18.05 -15.59
C GLY A 417 -31.41 17.53 -14.21
N THR A 418 -30.98 16.26 -14.10
CA THR A 418 -30.69 15.62 -12.82
C THR A 418 -29.47 16.27 -12.14
N GLY A 419 -29.65 16.71 -10.89
CA GLY A 419 -28.56 17.19 -10.05
C GLY A 419 -27.67 16.05 -9.57
N ALA A 420 -26.41 16.35 -9.25
CA ALA A 420 -25.48 15.37 -8.71
C ALA A 420 -25.87 14.98 -7.27
N PRO A 421 -25.60 13.73 -6.85
CA PRO A 421 -25.77 13.34 -5.46
C PRO A 421 -24.83 14.14 -4.54
N GLY A 422 -25.24 14.29 -3.28
CA GLY A 422 -24.34 14.80 -2.24
C GLY A 422 -23.27 13.78 -1.90
N GLN A 423 -22.13 14.24 -1.39
CA GLN A 423 -21.13 13.33 -0.85
C GLN A 423 -21.63 12.70 0.45
N ARG A 424 -21.21 11.45 0.67
CA ARG A 424 -21.37 10.75 1.95
C ARG A 424 -20.71 11.50 3.10
N GLY A 425 -21.15 11.20 4.32
CA GLY A 425 -20.47 11.62 5.53
C GLY A 425 -19.18 10.85 5.78
N GLY A 426 -18.66 10.94 7.01
CA GLY A 426 -17.47 10.22 7.39
C GLY A 426 -17.18 10.31 8.88
N VAL A 427 -16.34 9.40 9.36
CA VAL A 427 -15.80 9.41 10.72
C VAL A 427 -14.29 9.41 10.65
N LEU A 428 -13.69 10.27 11.46
CA LEU A 428 -12.25 10.38 11.61
C LEU A 428 -11.95 10.33 13.10
N ILE A 429 -11.03 9.46 13.49
CA ILE A 429 -10.62 9.29 14.88
C ILE A 429 -9.10 9.38 14.95
N CYS A 430 -8.61 10.24 15.84
CA CYS A 430 -7.19 10.40 16.09
C CYS A 430 -6.87 10.06 17.54
N VAL A 431 -5.99 9.08 17.77
CA VAL A 431 -5.48 8.79 19.12
C VAL A 431 -4.08 9.39 19.27
N ARG A 432 -3.89 10.15 20.36
CA ARG A 432 -2.67 10.89 20.68
C ARG A 432 -2.23 10.56 22.10
N GLY A 433 -0.93 10.33 22.29
CA GLY A 433 -0.37 10.13 23.61
C GLY A 433 -0.55 11.38 24.49
N ALA A 434 -0.82 11.20 25.78
CA ALA A 434 -0.75 12.31 26.74
C ALA A 434 0.71 12.82 26.82
N SER A 435 0.91 14.10 26.53
CA SER A 435 2.19 14.81 26.68
C SER A 435 2.57 14.99 28.14
#